data_AF-A0A2R6N314-F1
#
_entry.id   AF-A0A2R6N314-F1
#
_cell.length_a   1.000
_cell.length_b   1.000
_cell.length_c   1.000
_cell.angle_alpha   90.00
_cell.angle_beta   90.00
_cell.angle_gamma   90.00
#
_symmetry.space_group_name_H-M   'P 1'
#
loop_
_entity.id
_entity.type
_entity.pdbx_description
1 polymer ?
#
loop_
_entity_poly.entity_id
_entity_poly.type
_entity_poly.pdbx_seq_one_letter_code
_entity_poly.pdbx_strand_id
1 'polypeptide(L)'
;MAGAPEFDGTRIISESCVRRISDVAEAVDAVEEAFCRYAAGVATRHLAPADASTLGIVGAGEQARTQLAAVATVRDIERVVVTDLDDAAAAAFVDHAAEAGFDAQRGSPQDVAACEIVSTTTPSREPILQAGWIPGGTHVNAMGADAAGKQELDPALLERAAVVIDDWEQCVHSGEINVPVAREGFTREDVAAEIGDVVAGESEDLRARTTVFDSTGLAIQDIATARRLYETAVDEGEGKLVEIVGG
;
A
#
# COMPACT_ATOMS: atom_id res chain seq x y z
N MET A 1 -24.47 -20.17 -5.71
CA MET A 1 -23.55 -19.19 -5.11
C MET A 1 -22.15 -19.71 -5.37
N ALA A 2 -21.48 -19.19 -6.41
CA ALA A 2 -20.10 -19.56 -6.68
C ALA A 2 -19.25 -18.89 -5.59
N GLY A 3 -18.46 -19.69 -4.86
CA GLY A 3 -17.50 -19.16 -3.89
C GLY A 3 -16.48 -18.27 -4.60
N ALA A 4 -16.05 -17.21 -3.93
CA ALA A 4 -14.97 -16.37 -4.43
C ALA A 4 -13.74 -17.26 -4.74
N PRO A 5 -13.04 -17.03 -5.87
CA PRO A 5 -11.87 -17.82 -6.21
C PRO A 5 -10.83 -17.75 -5.08
N GLU A 6 -10.23 -18.90 -4.80
CA GLU A 6 -9.14 -19.06 -3.84
C GLU A 6 -7.98 -18.15 -4.26
N PHE A 7 -7.51 -17.32 -3.34
CA PHE A 7 -6.49 -16.33 -3.63
C PHE A 7 -5.12 -17.00 -3.58
N ASP A 8 -4.51 -17.11 -4.75
CA ASP A 8 -3.12 -17.48 -4.88
C ASP A 8 -2.27 -16.20 -4.87
N GLY A 9 -1.56 -15.95 -3.76
CA GLY A 9 -0.66 -14.79 -3.60
C GLY A 9 0.41 -14.67 -4.68
N THR A 10 0.59 -15.72 -5.48
CA THR A 10 1.40 -15.79 -6.70
C THR A 10 1.03 -14.72 -7.75
N ARG A 11 -0.21 -14.21 -7.77
CA ARG A 11 -0.59 -13.14 -8.74
C ARG A 11 -0.15 -11.74 -8.36
N ILE A 12 0.15 -11.47 -7.08
CA ILE A 12 0.64 -10.14 -6.65
C ILE A 12 2.10 -9.95 -7.08
N ILE A 13 2.90 -11.02 -7.04
CA ILE A 13 4.31 -11.00 -7.44
C ILE A 13 4.39 -11.35 -8.93
N SER A 14 4.49 -10.34 -9.81
CA SER A 14 4.50 -10.54 -11.27
C SER A 14 5.85 -11.05 -11.79
N GLU A 15 5.85 -11.71 -12.97
CA GLU A 15 7.06 -12.12 -13.72
C GLU A 15 8.10 -10.98 -13.86
N SER A 16 7.64 -9.72 -13.88
CA SER A 16 8.50 -8.53 -13.97
C SER A 16 9.41 -8.32 -12.75
N CYS A 17 9.01 -8.74 -11.55
CA CYS A 17 9.84 -8.67 -10.35
C CYS A 17 10.95 -9.73 -10.38
N VAL A 18 10.72 -10.86 -11.05
CA VAL A 18 11.65 -12.00 -11.15
C VAL A 18 12.71 -11.77 -12.23
N ARG A 19 12.32 -11.20 -13.39
CA ARG A 19 13.21 -11.05 -14.57
C ARG A 19 14.29 -9.96 -14.46
N ARG A 20 14.35 -9.20 -13.36
CA ARG A 20 15.25 -8.03 -13.20
C ARG A 20 16.48 -8.24 -12.30
N ILE A 21 16.77 -9.46 -11.86
CA ILE A 21 17.85 -9.66 -10.88
C ILE A 21 19.17 -9.98 -11.60
N SER A 22 19.94 -8.94 -11.95
CA SER A 22 21.29 -9.11 -12.49
C SER A 22 22.41 -8.85 -11.46
N ASP A 23 22.08 -8.17 -10.35
CA ASP A 23 22.94 -7.92 -9.18
C ASP A 23 22.11 -7.87 -7.87
N VAL A 24 22.78 -7.98 -6.72
CA VAL A 24 22.20 -8.02 -5.37
C VAL A 24 21.38 -6.76 -5.05
N ALA A 25 21.81 -5.59 -5.52
CA ALA A 25 21.09 -4.34 -5.30
C ALA A 25 19.70 -4.35 -5.98
N GLU A 26 19.63 -4.80 -7.24
CA GLU A 26 18.35 -4.94 -7.95
C GLU A 26 17.42 -5.97 -7.31
N ALA A 27 17.99 -7.02 -6.69
CA ALA A 27 17.21 -8.01 -5.94
C ALA A 27 16.56 -7.41 -4.70
N VAL A 28 17.28 -6.55 -3.96
CA VAL A 28 16.76 -5.88 -2.77
C VAL A 28 15.63 -4.93 -3.15
N ASP A 29 15.82 -4.11 -4.18
CA ASP A 29 14.79 -3.19 -4.68
C ASP A 29 13.53 -3.95 -5.16
N ALA A 30 13.70 -5.09 -5.84
CA ALA A 30 12.59 -5.92 -6.31
C ALA A 30 11.80 -6.56 -5.16
N VAL A 31 12.47 -6.95 -4.07
CA VAL A 31 11.82 -7.47 -2.86
C VAL A 31 11.00 -6.37 -2.19
N GLU A 32 11.55 -5.17 -2.06
CA GLU A 32 10.88 -4.02 -1.46
C GLU A 32 9.65 -3.58 -2.28
N GLU A 33 9.75 -3.56 -3.62
CA GLU A 33 8.62 -3.26 -4.50
C GLU A 33 7.52 -4.32 -4.36
N ALA A 34 7.89 -5.60 -4.42
CA ALA A 34 6.95 -6.71 -4.28
C ALA A 34 6.28 -6.72 -2.89
N PHE A 35 7.02 -6.32 -1.86
CA PHE A 35 6.51 -6.15 -0.51
C PHE A 35 5.42 -5.06 -0.44
N CYS A 36 5.73 -3.83 -0.87
CA CYS A 36 4.78 -2.72 -0.86
C CYS A 36 3.50 -3.08 -1.62
N ARG A 37 3.66 -3.83 -2.72
CA ARG A 37 2.53 -4.37 -3.51
C ARG A 37 1.68 -5.34 -2.71
N TYR A 38 2.32 -6.27 -2.00
CA TYR A 38 1.64 -7.27 -1.19
C TYR A 38 0.90 -6.65 -0.01
N ALA A 39 1.55 -5.76 0.74
CA ALA A 39 0.93 -5.10 1.90
C ALA A 39 -0.33 -4.34 1.49
N ALA A 40 -0.24 -3.45 0.50
CA ALA A 40 -1.39 -2.68 0.02
C ALA A 40 -2.50 -3.55 -0.58
N GLY A 41 -2.13 -4.59 -1.34
CA GLY A 41 -3.10 -5.52 -1.93
C GLY A 41 -3.87 -6.32 -0.87
N VAL A 42 -3.17 -6.80 0.17
CA VAL A 42 -3.79 -7.53 1.30
C VAL A 42 -4.67 -6.59 2.12
N ALA A 43 -4.16 -5.43 2.52
CA ALA A 43 -4.95 -4.43 3.25
C ALA A 43 -6.22 -4.06 2.48
N THR A 44 -6.08 -3.69 1.20
CA THR A 44 -7.21 -3.34 0.34
C THR A 44 -8.21 -4.48 0.23
N ARG A 45 -7.75 -5.73 0.02
CA ARG A 45 -8.62 -6.89 -0.11
C ARG A 45 -9.54 -7.04 1.10
N HIS A 46 -8.99 -6.85 2.30
CA HIS A 46 -9.68 -7.11 3.55
C HIS A 46 -10.40 -5.88 4.13
N LEU A 47 -9.97 -4.67 3.80
CA LEU A 47 -10.42 -3.43 4.46
C LEU A 47 -11.21 -2.49 3.54
N ALA A 48 -11.02 -2.57 2.22
CA ALA A 48 -11.76 -1.74 1.27
C ALA A 48 -13.17 -2.29 0.99
N PRO A 49 -14.14 -1.41 0.64
CA PRO A 49 -15.42 -1.84 0.09
C PRO A 49 -15.24 -2.85 -1.04
N ALA A 50 -16.09 -3.87 -1.09
CA ALA A 50 -15.93 -4.98 -2.02
C ALA A 50 -16.19 -4.57 -3.48
N ASP A 51 -17.00 -3.54 -3.68
CA ASP A 51 -17.42 -2.95 -4.96
C ASP A 51 -16.67 -1.65 -5.29
N ALA A 52 -15.61 -1.31 -4.55
CA ALA A 52 -14.79 -0.15 -4.83
C ALA A 52 -14.19 -0.22 -6.25
N SER A 53 -14.38 0.87 -7.01
CA SER A 53 -14.01 0.99 -8.42
C SER A 53 -13.13 2.22 -8.70
N THR A 54 -12.86 3.03 -7.67
CA THR A 54 -12.10 4.28 -7.77
C THR A 54 -10.89 4.28 -6.86
N LEU A 55 -9.73 4.64 -7.41
CA LEU A 55 -8.45 4.75 -6.70
C LEU A 55 -7.91 6.18 -6.79
N GLY A 56 -7.68 6.79 -5.63
CA GLY A 56 -6.96 8.05 -5.48
C GLY A 56 -5.53 7.80 -5.02
N ILE A 57 -4.54 8.49 -5.58
CA ILE A 57 -3.14 8.37 -5.16
C ILE A 57 -2.52 9.75 -4.89
N VAL A 58 -1.92 9.89 -3.70
CA VAL A 58 -1.10 11.04 -3.33
C VAL A 58 0.38 10.64 -3.47
N GLY A 59 1.07 11.31 -4.40
CA GLY A 59 2.40 10.94 -4.84
C GLY A 59 2.36 10.13 -6.14
N ALA A 60 3.22 10.47 -7.09
CA ALA A 60 3.33 9.86 -8.42
C ALA A 60 4.72 9.19 -8.63
N GLY A 61 5.38 8.81 -7.53
CA GLY A 61 6.66 8.12 -7.54
C GLY A 61 6.57 6.63 -7.88
N GLU A 62 7.66 5.89 -7.64
CA GLU A 62 7.74 4.44 -7.89
C GLU A 62 6.62 3.67 -7.18
N GLN A 63 6.41 3.94 -5.89
CA GLN A 63 5.40 3.27 -5.08
C GLN A 63 3.98 3.47 -5.62
N ALA A 64 3.66 4.60 -6.27
CA ALA A 64 2.34 4.83 -6.83
C ALA A 64 1.95 3.76 -7.88
N ARG A 65 2.92 3.33 -8.70
CA ARG A 65 2.73 2.27 -9.71
C ARG A 65 2.45 0.93 -9.04
N THR A 66 3.19 0.66 -7.97
CA THR A 66 3.04 -0.54 -7.15
C THR A 66 1.68 -0.57 -6.44
N GLN A 67 1.22 0.56 -5.89
CA GLN A 67 -0.10 0.71 -5.28
C GLN A 67 -1.21 0.45 -6.31
N LEU A 68 -1.12 1.07 -7.49
CA LEU A 68 -2.09 0.84 -8.58
C LEU A 68 -2.16 -0.65 -8.95
N ALA A 69 -1.01 -1.30 -9.18
CA ALA A 69 -0.97 -2.71 -9.54
C ALA A 69 -1.54 -3.62 -8.42
N ALA A 70 -1.20 -3.33 -7.16
CA ALA A 70 -1.69 -4.07 -6.00
C ALA A 70 -3.21 -3.99 -5.86
N VAL A 71 -3.75 -2.77 -5.86
CA VAL A 71 -5.17 -2.50 -5.69
C VAL A 71 -5.96 -3.10 -6.84
N ALA A 72 -5.51 -2.89 -8.09
CA ALA A 72 -6.16 -3.44 -9.28
C ALA A 72 -6.13 -4.98 -9.37
N THR A 73 -5.27 -5.64 -8.60
CA THR A 73 -5.25 -7.11 -8.51
C THR A 73 -6.42 -7.66 -7.68
N VAL A 74 -6.94 -6.86 -6.76
CA VAL A 74 -7.95 -7.29 -5.77
C VAL A 74 -9.26 -6.52 -5.85
N ARG A 75 -9.32 -5.47 -6.68
CA ARG A 75 -10.50 -4.65 -6.96
C ARG A 75 -10.57 -4.33 -8.43
N ASP A 76 -11.80 -4.25 -8.95
CA ASP A 76 -12.07 -3.90 -10.35
C ASP A 76 -12.01 -2.37 -10.51
N ILE A 77 -10.80 -1.81 -10.42
CA ILE A 77 -10.58 -0.37 -10.55
C ILE A 77 -10.83 0.08 -11.99
N GLU A 78 -11.70 1.07 -12.15
CA GLU A 78 -12.01 1.69 -13.43
C GLU A 78 -11.35 3.06 -13.56
N ARG A 79 -11.41 3.87 -12.49
CA ARG A 79 -10.96 5.26 -12.49
C ARG A 79 -9.84 5.50 -11.48
N VAL A 80 -8.79 6.19 -11.94
CA VAL A 80 -7.61 6.54 -11.14
C VAL A 80 -7.42 8.06 -11.12
N VAL A 81 -7.28 8.64 -9.94
CA VAL A 81 -6.97 10.06 -9.76
C VAL A 81 -5.64 10.19 -9.05
N VAL A 82 -4.70 10.96 -9.59
CA VAL A 82 -3.38 11.19 -8.97
C VAL A 82 -3.13 12.67 -8.69
N THR A 83 -2.48 12.96 -7.56
CA THR A 83 -1.92 14.28 -7.26
C THR A 83 -0.43 14.13 -6.92
N ASP A 84 0.39 15.06 -7.39
CA ASP A 84 1.80 15.22 -6.99
C ASP A 84 2.16 16.71 -7.07
N LEU A 85 3.20 17.14 -6.36
CA LEU A 85 3.79 18.47 -6.48
C LEU A 85 4.58 18.62 -7.79
N ASP A 86 5.11 17.51 -8.31
CA ASP A 86 5.77 17.44 -9.62
C ASP A 86 4.74 17.10 -10.71
N ASP A 87 4.39 18.13 -11.49
CA ASP A 87 3.49 18.02 -12.63
C ASP A 87 3.95 16.99 -13.68
N ALA A 88 5.26 16.83 -13.88
CA ALA A 88 5.80 15.90 -14.86
C ALA A 88 5.69 14.45 -14.35
N ALA A 89 5.94 14.22 -13.05
CA ALA A 89 5.73 12.91 -12.43
C ALA A 89 4.24 12.50 -12.49
N ALA A 90 3.33 13.42 -12.15
CA ALA A 90 1.89 13.17 -12.24
C ALA A 90 1.44 12.86 -13.68
N ALA A 91 1.94 13.58 -14.67
CA ALA A 91 1.64 13.30 -16.08
C ALA A 91 2.17 11.92 -16.51
N ALA A 92 3.42 11.59 -16.17
CA ALA A 92 4.02 10.30 -16.50
C ALA A 92 3.31 9.12 -15.81
N PHE A 93 2.74 9.33 -14.63
CA PHE A 93 1.90 8.33 -13.97
C PHE A 93 0.57 8.15 -14.70
N VAL A 94 -0.09 9.24 -15.09
CA VAL A 94 -1.36 9.18 -15.86
C VAL A 94 -1.17 8.43 -17.17
N ASP A 95 -0.12 8.75 -17.93
CA ASP A 95 0.20 8.06 -19.18
C ASP A 95 0.38 6.55 -18.95
N HIS A 96 1.13 6.17 -17.91
CA HIS A 96 1.32 4.77 -17.55
C HIS A 96 0.02 4.05 -17.16
N ALA A 97 -0.83 4.68 -16.36
CA ALA A 97 -2.10 4.10 -15.96
C ALA A 97 -3.06 3.96 -17.16
N ALA A 98 -3.07 4.94 -18.06
CA ALA A 98 -3.83 4.87 -19.30
C ALA A 98 -3.33 3.75 -20.23
N GLU A 99 -2.02 3.56 -20.36
CA GLU A 99 -1.42 2.44 -21.10
C GLU A 99 -1.81 1.07 -20.51
N ALA A 100 -1.99 1.00 -19.19
CA ALA A 100 -2.49 -0.18 -18.49
C ALA A 100 -4.02 -0.37 -18.59
N GLY A 101 -4.74 0.58 -19.21
CA GLY A 101 -6.17 0.49 -19.51
C GLY A 101 -7.10 1.16 -18.50
N PHE A 102 -6.58 1.98 -17.57
CA PHE A 102 -7.39 2.71 -16.60
C PHE A 102 -7.85 4.08 -17.11
N ASP A 103 -9.02 4.56 -16.67
CA ASP A 103 -9.42 5.96 -16.83
C ASP A 103 -8.66 6.81 -15.80
N ALA A 104 -7.47 7.29 -16.21
CA ALA A 104 -6.55 8.00 -15.33
C ALA A 104 -6.55 9.50 -15.61
N GLN A 105 -6.60 10.30 -14.53
CA GLN A 105 -6.48 11.74 -14.62
C GLN A 105 -5.70 12.35 -13.45
N ARG A 106 -5.19 13.55 -13.66
CA ARG A 106 -4.67 14.39 -12.58
C ARG A 106 -5.83 15.01 -11.80
N GLY A 107 -5.65 15.18 -10.49
CA GLY A 107 -6.61 15.86 -9.63
C GLY A 107 -5.92 16.63 -8.51
N SER A 108 -6.70 17.39 -7.76
CA SER A 108 -6.27 17.96 -6.49
C SER A 108 -6.22 16.89 -5.39
N PRO A 109 -5.57 17.16 -4.24
CA PRO A 109 -5.66 16.29 -3.06
C PRO A 109 -7.10 16.00 -2.63
N GLN A 110 -8.02 16.94 -2.83
CA GLN A 110 -9.44 16.74 -2.54
C GLN A 110 -10.12 15.79 -3.54
N ASP A 111 -9.75 15.84 -4.83
CA ASP A 111 -10.28 14.91 -5.84
C ASP A 111 -9.79 13.48 -5.58
N VAL A 112 -8.54 13.34 -5.13
CA VAL A 112 -7.95 12.07 -4.68
C VAL A 112 -8.68 11.53 -3.46
N ALA A 113 -8.90 12.37 -2.43
CA ALA A 113 -9.62 12.00 -1.21
C ALA A 113 -11.06 11.53 -1.44
N ALA A 114 -11.69 11.95 -2.54
CA ALA A 114 -13.06 11.56 -2.89
C ALA A 114 -13.18 10.13 -3.47
N CYS A 115 -12.07 9.42 -3.65
CA CYS A 115 -12.07 8.03 -4.10
C CYS A 115 -12.44 7.06 -2.96
N GLU A 116 -12.90 5.87 -3.34
CA GLU A 116 -13.28 4.80 -2.40
C GLU A 116 -12.06 4.13 -1.78
N ILE A 117 -10.97 4.07 -2.54
CA ILE A 117 -9.66 3.65 -2.08
C ILE A 117 -8.70 4.81 -2.30
N VAL A 118 -7.90 5.11 -1.29
CA VAL A 118 -6.85 6.14 -1.36
C VAL A 118 -5.53 5.51 -0.97
N SER A 119 -4.44 5.86 -1.65
CA SER A 119 -3.09 5.46 -1.27
C SER A 119 -2.20 6.70 -1.18
N THR A 120 -1.45 6.83 -0.10
CA THR A 120 -0.50 7.92 0.11
C THR A 120 0.91 7.35 0.13
N THR A 121 1.81 7.95 -0.65
CA THR A 121 3.17 7.43 -0.88
C THR A 121 4.21 8.55 -0.88
N THR A 122 4.03 9.60 -0.07
CA THR A 122 4.91 10.76 -0.02
C THR A 122 5.69 10.84 1.29
N PRO A 123 6.90 11.40 1.29
CA PRO A 123 7.69 11.58 2.51
C PRO A 123 7.27 12.82 3.32
N SER A 124 5.98 13.20 3.28
CA SER A 124 5.49 14.45 3.89
C SER A 124 5.66 14.46 5.41
N ARG A 125 5.75 15.66 5.97
CA ARG A 125 5.75 15.93 7.42
C ARG A 125 4.54 16.73 7.86
N GLU A 126 3.69 17.08 6.91
CA GLU A 126 2.46 17.84 7.11
C GLU A 126 1.30 17.10 6.43
N PRO A 127 0.10 17.13 7.03
CA PRO A 127 -1.08 16.49 6.44
C PRO A 127 -1.37 17.01 5.04
N ILE A 128 -1.43 16.11 4.07
CA ILE A 128 -1.86 16.40 2.69
C ILE A 128 -3.37 16.20 2.57
N LEU A 129 -3.88 15.11 3.14
CA LEU A 129 -5.31 14.78 3.10
C LEU A 129 -6.00 15.23 4.38
N GLN A 130 -7.00 16.09 4.23
CA GLN A 130 -7.80 16.59 5.36
C GLN A 130 -8.91 15.62 5.72
N ALA A 131 -9.19 15.46 7.02
CA ALA A 131 -10.17 14.48 7.50
C ALA A 131 -11.57 14.70 6.92
N GLY A 132 -11.95 15.96 6.69
CA GLY A 132 -13.25 16.34 6.14
C GLY A 132 -13.44 16.05 4.64
N TRP A 133 -12.36 15.71 3.91
CA TRP A 133 -12.45 15.38 2.48
C TRP A 133 -12.74 13.91 2.23
N ILE A 134 -12.41 13.03 3.20
CA ILE A 134 -12.52 11.59 3.08
C ILE A 134 -13.96 11.13 3.39
N PRO A 135 -14.69 10.57 2.41
CA PRO A 135 -16.03 10.05 2.65
C PRO A 135 -16.09 8.91 3.69
N GLY A 136 -17.30 8.62 4.17
CA GLY A 136 -17.56 7.42 4.96
C GLY A 136 -17.39 6.16 4.10
N GLY A 137 -16.77 5.11 4.66
CA GLY A 137 -16.53 3.85 3.95
C GLY A 137 -15.28 3.83 3.05
N THR A 138 -14.53 4.93 2.98
CA THR A 138 -13.25 4.97 2.26
C THR A 138 -12.19 4.15 2.97
N HIS A 139 -11.38 3.42 2.21
CA HIS A 139 -10.17 2.76 2.68
C HIS A 139 -8.93 3.56 2.28
N VAL A 140 -8.02 3.80 3.21
CA VAL A 140 -6.76 4.51 2.98
C VAL A 140 -5.59 3.58 3.26
N ASN A 141 -4.70 3.39 2.29
CA ASN A 141 -3.37 2.83 2.48
C ASN A 141 -2.39 3.98 2.76
N ALA A 142 -1.94 4.13 4.01
CA ALA A 142 -0.92 5.09 4.41
C ALA A 142 0.46 4.42 4.35
N MET A 143 1.21 4.70 3.27
CA MET A 143 2.46 4.00 2.95
C MET A 143 3.70 4.90 3.00
N GLY A 144 3.53 6.24 3.01
CA GLY A 144 4.66 7.18 2.89
C GLY A 144 5.37 7.54 4.20
N ALA A 145 4.71 7.35 5.34
CA ALA A 145 5.31 7.60 6.66
C ALA A 145 6.26 6.44 7.04
N ASP A 146 7.57 6.71 6.96
CA ASP A 146 8.64 5.74 7.23
C ASP A 146 9.64 6.23 8.31
N ALA A 147 9.38 7.39 8.92
CA ALA A 147 10.32 8.05 9.83
C ALA A 147 9.60 9.00 10.79
N ALA A 148 10.16 9.14 12.00
CA ALA A 148 9.61 10.02 13.03
C ALA A 148 9.29 11.44 12.51
N GLY A 149 8.07 11.88 12.80
CA GLY A 149 7.52 13.16 12.41
C GLY A 149 7.09 13.26 10.94
N LYS A 150 7.11 12.17 10.17
CA LYS A 150 6.41 12.12 8.87
C LYS A 150 4.93 11.80 9.11
N GLN A 151 4.07 12.35 8.27
CA GLN A 151 2.62 12.12 8.25
C GLN A 151 2.06 12.67 6.94
N GLU A 152 1.02 12.05 6.43
CA GLU A 152 0.32 12.43 5.21
C GLU A 152 -1.16 12.72 5.45
N LEU A 153 -1.71 12.23 6.55
CA LEU A 153 -3.11 12.32 6.93
C LEU A 153 -3.30 13.31 8.07
N ASP A 154 -4.43 14.00 8.04
CA ASP A 154 -4.91 14.79 9.16
C ASP A 154 -5.21 13.85 10.35
N PRO A 155 -4.60 14.06 11.54
CA PRO A 155 -4.83 13.22 12.71
C PRO A 155 -6.31 13.03 13.08
N ALA A 156 -7.17 14.02 12.79
CA ALA A 156 -8.62 13.90 13.00
C ALA A 156 -9.28 12.79 12.16
N LEU A 157 -8.62 12.33 11.08
CA LEU A 157 -9.05 11.15 10.32
C LEU A 157 -8.81 9.87 11.13
N LEU A 158 -7.65 9.77 11.77
CA LEU A 158 -7.25 8.60 12.56
C LEU A 158 -8.16 8.42 13.79
N GLU A 159 -8.64 9.50 14.38
CA GLU A 159 -9.59 9.46 15.51
C GLU A 159 -10.96 8.84 15.14
N ARG A 160 -11.39 8.95 13.87
CA ARG A 160 -12.72 8.46 13.43
C ARG A 160 -12.68 7.21 12.56
N ALA A 161 -11.52 6.90 11.99
CA ALA A 161 -11.33 5.72 11.16
C ALA A 161 -11.11 4.48 12.05
N ALA A 162 -11.34 3.29 11.47
CA ALA A 162 -10.77 2.07 12.02
C ALA A 162 -9.31 1.99 11.56
N VAL A 163 -8.38 2.32 12.46
CA VAL A 163 -6.94 2.25 12.19
C VAL A 163 -6.48 0.81 12.32
N VAL A 164 -5.90 0.28 11.26
CA VAL A 164 -5.28 -1.04 11.19
C VAL A 164 -3.79 -0.84 10.94
N ILE A 165 -2.96 -1.57 11.66
CA ILE A 165 -1.49 -1.39 11.61
C ILE A 165 -0.80 -2.69 11.21
N ASP A 166 0.46 -2.62 10.77
CA ASP A 166 1.29 -3.81 10.61
C ASP A 166 1.93 -4.26 11.93
N ASP A 167 2.67 -3.37 12.60
CA ASP A 167 3.26 -3.59 13.92
C ASP A 167 3.21 -2.33 14.78
N TRP A 168 2.83 -2.51 16.04
CA TRP A 168 2.69 -1.41 16.99
C TRP A 168 3.99 -0.63 17.21
N GLU A 169 5.11 -1.31 17.44
CA GLU A 169 6.36 -0.64 17.79
C GLU A 169 6.90 0.17 16.60
N GLN A 170 6.78 -0.37 15.38
CA GLN A 170 7.21 0.32 14.17
C GLN A 170 6.29 1.49 13.78
N CYS A 171 4.96 1.31 13.82
CA CYS A 171 4.00 2.37 13.52
C CYS A 171 4.13 3.55 14.48
N VAL A 172 4.30 3.30 15.79
CA VAL A 172 4.53 4.37 16.78
C VAL A 172 5.82 5.13 16.53
N HIS A 173 6.86 4.47 16.00
CA HIS A 173 8.15 5.10 15.75
C HIS A 173 8.19 5.90 14.44
N SER A 174 7.57 5.37 13.39
CA SER A 174 7.81 5.84 12.00
C SER A 174 6.59 5.86 11.10
N GLY A 175 5.52 5.13 11.44
CA GLY A 175 4.30 5.03 10.63
C GLY A 175 3.37 6.24 10.79
N GLU A 176 2.25 6.24 10.10
CA GLU A 176 1.28 7.33 10.08
C GLU A 176 0.79 7.73 11.48
N ILE A 177 0.69 6.79 12.43
CA ILE A 177 0.26 7.09 13.80
C ILE A 177 1.35 7.74 14.68
N ASN A 178 2.61 7.83 14.25
CA ASN A 178 3.72 8.28 15.09
C ASN A 178 3.50 9.68 15.70
N VAL A 179 2.96 10.62 14.89
CA VAL A 179 2.71 12.00 15.33
C VAL A 179 1.54 12.06 16.32
N PRO A 180 0.36 11.49 16.02
CA PRO A 180 -0.75 11.40 16.97
C PRO A 180 -0.39 10.75 18.30
N VAL A 181 0.39 9.66 18.29
CA VAL A 181 0.83 8.98 19.52
C VAL A 181 1.75 9.90 20.34
N ALA A 182 2.68 10.60 19.68
CA ALA A 182 3.64 11.46 20.36
C ALA A 182 3.03 12.78 20.89
N ARG A 183 1.93 13.27 20.31
CA ARG A 183 1.47 14.65 20.53
C ARG A 183 -0.01 14.83 20.84
N GLU A 184 -0.84 13.87 20.44
CA GLU A 184 -2.31 14.05 20.39
C GLU A 184 -3.05 13.01 21.26
N GLY A 185 -2.30 12.11 21.90
CA GLY A 185 -2.84 11.18 22.89
C GLY A 185 -3.42 9.90 22.29
N PHE A 186 -3.14 9.61 21.01
CA PHE A 186 -3.48 8.34 20.39
C PHE A 186 -2.76 7.20 21.11
N THR A 187 -3.48 6.17 21.52
CA THR A 187 -2.94 5.02 22.26
C THR A 187 -3.21 3.70 21.55
N ARG A 188 -2.71 2.59 22.11
CA ARG A 188 -2.92 1.26 21.52
C ARG A 188 -4.39 0.86 21.51
N GLU A 189 -5.17 1.39 22.43
CA GLU A 189 -6.61 1.18 22.53
C GLU A 189 -7.39 1.85 21.38
N ASP A 190 -6.80 2.82 20.68
CA ASP A 190 -7.41 3.47 19.51
C ASP A 190 -7.17 2.67 18.20
N VAL A 191 -6.25 1.70 18.21
CA VAL A 191 -6.00 0.79 17.09
C VAL A 191 -7.12 -0.25 17.04
N ALA A 192 -7.76 -0.36 15.88
CA ALA A 192 -8.85 -1.31 15.68
C ALA A 192 -8.35 -2.76 15.55
N ALA A 193 -7.23 -2.98 14.87
CA ALA A 193 -6.64 -4.30 14.68
C ALA A 193 -5.19 -4.23 14.18
N GLU A 194 -4.46 -5.34 14.30
CA GLU A 194 -3.27 -5.61 13.50
C GLU A 194 -3.69 -6.34 12.21
N ILE A 195 -3.00 -6.08 11.09
CA ILE A 195 -3.38 -6.63 9.78
C ILE A 195 -3.34 -8.17 9.77
N GLY A 196 -2.46 -8.78 10.58
CA GLY A 196 -2.39 -10.22 10.75
C GLY A 196 -3.71 -10.81 11.28
N ASP A 197 -4.30 -10.17 12.29
CA ASP A 197 -5.57 -10.60 12.90
C ASP A 197 -6.74 -10.44 11.91
N VAL A 198 -6.74 -9.36 11.14
CA VAL A 198 -7.74 -9.14 10.07
C VAL A 198 -7.66 -10.24 9.01
N VAL A 199 -6.46 -10.62 8.59
CA VAL A 199 -6.25 -11.68 7.59
C VAL A 199 -6.61 -13.05 8.15
N ALA A 200 -6.31 -13.31 9.43
CA ALA A 200 -6.66 -14.54 10.13
C ALA A 200 -8.17 -14.67 10.42
N GLY A 201 -8.95 -13.59 10.27
CA GLY A 201 -10.37 -13.55 10.62
C GLY A 201 -10.62 -13.47 12.12
N GLU A 202 -9.64 -12.98 12.88
CA GLU A 202 -9.69 -12.80 14.34
C GLU A 202 -10.16 -11.40 14.74
N SER A 203 -10.28 -10.49 13.77
CA SER A 203 -10.87 -9.16 13.92
C SER A 203 -12.31 -9.07 13.37
N GLU A 204 -13.02 -7.99 13.71
CA GLU A 204 -14.31 -7.66 13.13
C GLU A 204 -14.21 -7.32 11.62
N ASP A 205 -15.32 -7.39 10.89
CA ASP A 205 -15.35 -6.95 9.49
C ASP A 205 -15.40 -5.41 9.41
N LEU A 206 -14.29 -4.82 9.00
CA LEU A 206 -14.11 -3.37 8.96
C LEU A 206 -14.51 -2.73 7.62
N ARG A 207 -14.88 -3.50 6.59
CA ARG A 207 -15.09 -2.98 5.22
C ARG A 207 -16.20 -1.95 5.07
N ALA A 208 -17.14 -1.91 6.01
CA ALA A 208 -18.22 -0.92 6.02
C ALA A 208 -17.83 0.40 6.71
N ARG A 209 -16.67 0.44 7.37
CA ARG A 209 -16.13 1.61 8.06
C ARG A 209 -15.17 2.36 7.15
N THR A 210 -14.90 3.63 7.49
CA THR A 210 -13.68 4.28 6.99
C THR A 210 -12.50 3.60 7.66
N THR A 211 -11.55 3.10 6.89
CA THR A 211 -10.37 2.37 7.39
C THR A 211 -9.09 3.08 6.97
N VAL A 212 -8.08 3.04 7.84
CA VAL A 212 -6.72 3.49 7.53
C VAL A 212 -5.79 2.32 7.83
N PHE A 213 -5.05 1.86 6.84
CA PHE A 213 -3.95 0.93 7.03
C PHE A 213 -2.64 1.71 7.11
N ASP A 214 -2.01 1.70 8.29
CA ASP A 214 -0.68 2.25 8.53
C ASP A 214 0.37 1.16 8.30
N SER A 215 1.20 1.34 7.27
CA SER A 215 2.23 0.38 6.87
C SER A 215 3.61 0.98 7.05
N THR A 216 4.48 0.28 7.79
CA THR A 216 5.87 0.66 8.00
C THR A 216 6.88 -0.33 7.43
N GLY A 217 6.43 -1.54 7.08
CA GLY A 217 7.27 -2.59 6.50
C GLY A 217 7.86 -3.52 7.55
N LEU A 218 7.36 -4.76 7.57
CA LEU A 218 7.87 -5.81 8.46
C LEU A 218 8.97 -6.62 7.76
N ALA A 219 10.09 -6.83 8.45
CA ALA A 219 11.15 -7.72 7.99
C ALA A 219 10.67 -9.16 7.70
N ILE A 220 9.60 -9.61 8.36
CA ILE A 220 8.97 -10.91 8.10
C ILE A 220 8.32 -10.93 6.71
N GLN A 221 7.72 -9.82 6.28
CA GLN A 221 7.10 -9.68 4.97
C GLN A 221 8.17 -9.65 3.86
N ASP A 222 9.33 -9.03 4.11
CA ASP A 222 10.47 -9.08 3.19
C ASP A 222 10.98 -10.50 2.99
N ILE A 223 11.15 -11.26 4.09
CA ILE A 223 11.60 -12.66 4.02
C ILE A 223 10.59 -13.53 3.29
N ALA A 224 9.29 -13.37 3.56
CA ALA A 224 8.24 -14.11 2.86
C ALA A 224 8.22 -13.78 1.36
N THR A 225 8.35 -12.50 1.01
CA THR A 225 8.39 -12.01 -0.38
C THR A 225 9.65 -12.50 -1.10
N ALA A 226 10.83 -12.37 -0.48
CA ALA A 226 12.09 -12.86 -1.02
C ALA A 226 12.07 -14.37 -1.22
N ARG A 227 11.52 -15.13 -0.26
CA ARG A 227 11.34 -16.58 -0.41
C ARG A 227 10.45 -16.90 -1.60
N ARG A 228 9.32 -16.20 -1.77
CA ARG A 228 8.40 -16.48 -2.87
C ARG A 228 9.01 -16.12 -4.23
N LEU A 229 9.71 -14.99 -4.32
CA LEU A 229 10.49 -14.59 -5.50
C LEU A 229 11.54 -15.63 -5.85
N TYR A 230 12.27 -16.13 -4.85
CA TYR A 230 13.26 -17.20 -5.03
C TYR A 230 12.64 -18.51 -5.53
N GLU A 231 11.55 -18.96 -4.92
CA GLU A 231 10.83 -20.17 -5.34
C GLU A 231 10.33 -20.05 -6.79
N THR A 232 9.73 -18.91 -7.17
CA THR A 232 9.32 -18.66 -8.56
C THR A 232 10.50 -18.67 -9.52
N ALA A 233 11.61 -18.00 -9.19
CA ALA A 233 12.80 -17.95 -10.04
C ALA A 233 13.37 -19.35 -10.29
N VAL A 234 13.42 -20.19 -9.24
CA VAL A 234 13.87 -21.58 -9.35
C VAL A 234 12.94 -22.41 -10.24
N ASP A 235 11.62 -22.29 -10.07
CA ASP A 235 10.63 -23.04 -10.85
C ASP A 235 10.63 -22.64 -12.34
N GLU A 236 10.86 -21.36 -12.63
CA GLU A 236 10.92 -20.83 -14.00
C GLU A 236 12.31 -20.97 -14.65
N GLY A 237 13.32 -21.42 -13.90
CA GLY A 237 14.70 -21.53 -14.38
C GLY A 237 15.38 -20.18 -14.60
N GLU A 238 14.88 -19.14 -13.94
CA GLU A 238 15.38 -17.76 -13.98
C GLU A 238 16.39 -17.51 -12.84
N GLY A 239 17.24 -16.50 -13.01
CA GLY A 239 18.25 -16.10 -12.02
C GLY A 239 19.67 -16.61 -12.29
N LYS A 240 20.64 -16.08 -11.54
CA LYS A 240 22.07 -16.33 -11.74
C LYS A 240 22.73 -16.77 -10.45
N LEU A 241 23.39 -17.93 -10.48
CA LEU A 241 24.26 -18.35 -9.39
C LEU A 241 25.51 -17.47 -9.37
N VAL A 242 25.76 -16.83 -8.24
CA VAL A 242 26.96 -16.02 -8.00
C VAL A 242 27.78 -16.71 -6.91
N GLU A 243 29.06 -16.89 -7.17
CA GLU A 243 29.99 -17.44 -6.18
C GLU A 243 30.32 -16.36 -5.15
N ILE A 244 29.88 -16.56 -3.91
CA ILE A 244 30.01 -15.55 -2.83
C ILE A 244 31.39 -15.60 -2.17
N VAL A 245 32.06 -16.75 -2.25
CA VAL A 245 33.42 -16.94 -1.72
C VAL A 245 34.23 -17.64 -2.79
N GLY A 246 35.22 -16.93 -3.34
CA GLY A 246 36.12 -17.49 -4.35
C GLY A 246 36.97 -18.63 -3.78
N GLY A 247 37.04 -19.73 -4.51
CA GLY A 247 38.06 -20.76 -4.34
C GLY A 247 39.43 -20.32 -4.84
#